data_AF-A0A2D7FPQ5-F1
#
_entry.id   AF-A0A2D7FPQ5-F1
#
_cell.length_a   1.000
_cell.length_b   1.000
_cell.length_c   1.000
_cell.angle_alpha   90.00
_cell.angle_beta   90.00
_cell.angle_gamma   90.00
#
_symmetry.space_group_name_H-M   'P 1'
#
loop_
_entity.id
_entity.type
_entity.pdbx_description
1 polymer ?
#
loop_
_entity_poly.entity_id
_entity_poly.type
_entity_poly.pdbx_seq_one_letter_code
_entity_poly.pdbx_strand_id
1 'polypeptide(L)'
;MTESASEHSRDADPVSDLEPDSPAPSLGGDMLTLDIDMRCTDWQGDVATLEAQAKFVWAHLAMPAAEISLVLAQGDFLASLNVQYRDKQGPTNVLSFPAQDFTTIA
;
A
#
# COMPACT_ATOMS: atom_id res chain seq x y z
N MET A 1 37.04 -31.08 -47.02
CA MET A 1 36.98 -30.60 -45.64
C MET A 1 35.95 -29.48 -45.65
N THR A 2 34.78 -29.74 -45.08
CA THR A 2 33.56 -28.94 -45.24
C THR A 2 33.53 -27.77 -44.26
N GLU A 3 33.21 -26.60 -44.80
CA GLU A 3 32.87 -25.35 -44.12
C GLU A 3 31.50 -25.50 -43.43
N SER A 4 31.41 -25.13 -42.14
CA SER A 4 30.14 -24.97 -41.43
C SER A 4 30.25 -23.78 -40.47
N ALA A 5 29.59 -22.70 -40.85
CA ALA A 5 29.19 -21.59 -39.98
C ALA A 5 27.80 -21.87 -39.39
N SER A 6 27.44 -21.10 -38.34
CA SER A 6 26.24 -21.17 -37.48
C SER A 6 26.52 -21.96 -36.20
N GLU A 7 26.18 -21.50 -35.00
CA GLU A 7 25.01 -20.72 -34.61
C GLU A 7 25.38 -19.70 -33.51
N HIS A 8 25.09 -18.42 -33.75
CA HIS A 8 25.11 -17.38 -32.72
C HIS A 8 23.72 -17.39 -32.08
N SER A 9 23.55 -18.20 -31.04
CA SER A 9 22.32 -18.23 -30.24
C SER A 9 22.19 -16.90 -29.51
N ARG A 10 21.37 -16.00 -30.07
CA ARG A 10 20.90 -14.80 -29.38
C ARG A 10 19.89 -15.25 -28.34
N ASP A 11 20.36 -15.47 -27.12
CA ASP A 11 19.49 -15.45 -25.95
C ASP A 11 18.96 -14.03 -25.83
N ALA A 12 17.74 -13.81 -26.30
CA ALA A 12 17.06 -12.53 -26.17
C ALA A 12 16.49 -12.45 -24.75
N ASP A 13 17.25 -11.84 -23.84
CA ASP A 13 16.76 -11.43 -22.53
C ASP A 13 15.50 -10.56 -22.70
N PRO A 14 14.32 -10.99 -22.24
CA PRO A 14 13.06 -10.27 -22.44
C PRO A 14 12.95 -8.98 -21.59
N VAL A 15 14.01 -8.59 -20.89
CA VAL A 15 14.05 -7.41 -20.01
C VAL A 15 14.71 -6.19 -20.64
N SER A 16 15.26 -6.30 -21.84
CA SER A 16 16.07 -5.23 -22.44
C SER A 16 15.27 -4.13 -23.17
N ASP A 17 13.95 -4.29 -23.33
CA ASP A 17 13.10 -3.40 -24.15
C ASP A 17 12.11 -2.54 -23.32
N LEU A 18 12.35 -2.39 -22.01
CA LEU A 18 11.53 -1.49 -21.18
C LEU A 18 12.00 -0.04 -21.38
N GLU A 19 11.18 0.78 -22.04
CA GLU A 19 11.42 2.22 -22.18
C GLU A 19 11.44 2.91 -20.79
N PRO A 20 12.40 3.80 -20.51
CA PRO A 20 12.64 4.35 -19.16
C PRO A 20 11.53 5.26 -18.63
N ASP A 21 10.62 5.72 -19.49
CA ASP A 21 9.52 6.64 -19.14
C ASP A 21 8.13 5.96 -19.23
N SER A 22 8.09 4.64 -19.44
CA SER A 22 6.85 3.89 -19.25
C SER A 22 6.59 3.78 -17.75
N PRO A 23 5.40 4.15 -17.23
CA PRO A 23 5.05 3.82 -15.85
C PRO A 23 5.23 2.32 -15.72
N ALA A 24 6.04 1.89 -14.74
CA ALA A 24 6.38 0.48 -14.56
C ALA A 24 5.11 -0.35 -14.69
N PRO A 25 5.11 -1.46 -15.47
CA PRO A 25 3.95 -2.33 -15.53
C PRO A 25 3.58 -2.63 -14.08
N SER A 26 2.34 -2.30 -13.71
CA SER A 26 1.83 -2.46 -12.35
C SER A 26 1.78 -3.95 -12.04
N LEU A 27 2.93 -4.50 -11.66
CA LEU A 27 3.11 -5.85 -11.18
C LEU A 27 2.39 -5.92 -9.83
N GLY A 28 1.11 -6.31 -9.88
CA GLY A 28 0.42 -6.83 -8.72
C GLY A 28 -1.00 -6.29 -8.56
N GLY A 29 -1.98 -7.12 -8.93
CA GLY A 29 -3.29 -7.14 -8.28
C GLY A 29 -3.25 -7.67 -6.83
N ASP A 30 -2.07 -7.65 -6.22
CA ASP A 30 -1.68 -8.15 -4.89
C ASP A 30 -0.86 -7.06 -4.17
N MET A 31 -1.28 -5.79 -4.22
CA MET A 31 -0.54 -4.71 -3.56
C MET A 31 -1.41 -3.98 -2.55
N LEU A 32 -0.87 -3.83 -1.34
CA LEU A 32 -1.38 -2.90 -0.35
C LEU A 32 -0.85 -1.49 -0.65
N THR A 33 -1.75 -0.53 -0.85
CA THR A 33 -1.42 0.90 -0.88
C THR A 33 -1.74 1.55 0.48
N LEU A 34 -0.88 2.47 0.91
CA LEU A 34 -1.11 3.29 2.10
C LEU A 34 -1.16 4.75 1.68
N ASP A 35 -2.23 5.44 2.09
CA ASP A 35 -2.30 6.89 2.07
C ASP A 35 -2.16 7.41 3.51
N ILE A 36 -1.12 8.20 3.78
CA ILE A 36 -0.81 8.67 5.13
C ILE A 36 -1.05 10.18 5.21
N ASP A 37 -2.02 10.57 6.02
CA ASP A 37 -2.34 11.96 6.32
C ASP A 37 -1.79 12.34 7.71
N MET A 38 -0.68 13.06 7.73
CA MET A 38 -0.01 13.49 8.96
C MET A 38 -0.57 14.85 9.43
N ARG A 39 -1.35 14.83 10.51
CA ARG A 39 -1.95 16.02 11.15
C ARG A 39 -1.20 16.50 12.39
N CYS A 40 -0.20 15.74 12.84
CA CYS A 40 0.64 16.06 13.99
C CYS A 40 2.07 15.56 13.73
N THR A 41 3.08 16.37 14.07
CA THR A 41 4.50 16.08 13.80
C THR A 41 5.11 15.00 14.70
N ASP A 42 4.45 14.65 15.80
CA ASP A 42 4.96 13.68 16.78
C ASP A 42 5.16 12.28 16.16
N TRP A 43 4.46 11.99 15.08
CA TRP A 43 4.51 10.70 14.36
C TRP A 43 5.58 10.63 13.26
N GLN A 44 6.29 11.73 12.97
CA GLN A 44 7.20 11.81 11.81
C GLN A 44 8.27 10.71 11.80
N GLY A 45 8.74 10.29 12.99
CA GLY A 45 9.74 9.24 13.14
C GLY A 45 9.22 7.82 12.93
N ASP A 46 7.90 7.61 12.97
CA ASP A 46 7.28 6.29 12.97
C ASP A 46 6.67 5.90 11.62
N VAL A 47 6.54 6.84 10.67
CA VAL A 47 5.88 6.62 9.37
C VAL A 47 6.43 5.39 8.64
N ALA A 48 7.75 5.28 8.50
CA ALA A 48 8.37 4.15 7.81
C ALA A 48 8.12 2.80 8.53
N THR A 49 8.08 2.83 9.87
CA THR A 49 7.77 1.64 10.68
C THR A 49 6.31 1.22 10.49
N LEU A 50 5.38 2.18 10.49
CA LEU A 50 3.96 1.93 10.27
C LEU A 50 3.70 1.33 8.88
N GLU A 51 4.35 1.85 7.84
CA GLU A 51 4.27 1.28 6.49
C GLU A 51 4.78 -0.16 6.44
N ALA A 52 5.94 -0.42 7.05
CA ALA A 52 6.53 -1.76 7.09
C ALA A 52 5.62 -2.75 7.83
N GLN A 53 5.03 -2.32 8.95
CA GLN A 53 4.09 -3.14 9.72
C GLN A 53 2.80 -3.43 8.95
N ALA A 54 2.23 -2.45 8.27
CA ALA A 54 1.02 -2.65 7.47
C ALA A 54 1.26 -3.67 6.34
N LYS A 55 2.38 -3.53 5.61
CA LYS A 55 2.79 -4.48 4.57
C LYS A 55 3.02 -5.89 5.13
N PHE A 56 3.68 -6.00 6.29
CA PHE A 56 3.90 -7.28 6.97
C PHE A 56 2.59 -7.96 7.36
N VAL A 57 1.66 -7.21 7.97
CA VAL A 57 0.35 -7.74 8.37
C VAL A 57 -0.47 -8.16 7.16
N TRP A 58 -0.54 -7.33 6.11
CA TRP A 58 -1.27 -7.65 4.88
C TRP A 58 -0.74 -8.94 4.21
N ALA A 59 0.58 -9.08 4.11
CA ALA A 59 1.21 -10.28 3.55
C ALA A 59 0.88 -11.55 4.36
N HIS A 60 0.73 -11.44 5.68
CA HIS A 60 0.38 -12.57 6.55
C HIS A 60 -1.11 -12.94 6.51
N LEU A 61 -1.98 -11.98 6.21
CA LEU A 61 -3.43 -12.19 6.19
C LEU A 61 -3.94 -12.75 4.86
N ALA A 62 -3.08 -12.85 3.83
CA ALA A 62 -3.44 -13.28 2.47
C ALA A 62 -4.67 -12.52 1.91
N MET A 63 -4.70 -11.22 2.18
CA MET A 63 -5.79 -10.32 1.75
C MET A 63 -5.65 -9.96 0.27
N PRO A 64 -6.74 -9.65 -0.44
CA PRO A 64 -6.66 -9.08 -1.78
C PRO A 64 -5.94 -7.72 -1.77
N ALA A 65 -5.60 -7.20 -2.95
CA ALA A 65 -5.18 -5.81 -3.07
C ALA A 65 -6.18 -4.87 -2.38
N ALA A 66 -5.64 -3.93 -1.62
CA ALA A 66 -6.42 -3.06 -0.75
C ALA A 66 -5.70 -1.73 -0.57
N GLU A 67 -6.45 -0.73 -0.15
CA GLU A 67 -5.95 0.58 0.25
C GLU A 67 -6.28 0.83 1.72
N ILE A 68 -5.33 1.42 2.46
CA ILE A 68 -5.54 1.90 3.82
C ILE A 68 -5.22 3.39 3.87
N SER A 69 -6.20 4.20 4.26
CA SER A 69 -5.95 5.59 4.67
C SER A 69 -5.65 5.65 6.16
N LEU A 70 -4.47 6.17 6.52
CA LEU A 70 -4.00 6.27 7.89
C LEU A 70 -3.82 7.74 8.28
N VAL A 71 -4.67 8.22 9.19
CA VAL A 71 -4.59 9.59 9.73
C VAL A 71 -3.79 9.58 11.03
N LEU A 72 -2.66 10.27 11.04
CA LEU A 72 -1.77 10.39 12.20
C LEU A 72 -2.04 11.71 12.91
N ALA A 73 -2.74 11.65 14.05
CA ALA A 73 -3.24 12.81 14.76
C ALA A 73 -3.00 12.72 16.28
N GLN A 74 -3.28 13.82 16.98
CA GLN A 74 -3.15 13.93 18.43
C GLN A 74 -4.42 13.48 19.18
N GLY A 75 -4.29 13.26 20.50
CA GLY A 75 -5.35 12.71 21.35
C GLY A 75 -6.67 13.47 21.31
N ASP A 76 -6.66 14.82 21.29
CA ASP A 76 -7.88 15.62 21.26
C ASP A 76 -8.70 15.40 19.98
N PHE A 77 -8.02 15.22 18.85
CA PHE A 77 -8.67 14.88 17.59
C PHE A 77 -9.35 13.51 17.69
N LEU A 78 -8.66 12.50 18.24
CA LEU A 78 -9.22 11.16 18.44
C LEU A 78 -10.37 11.18 19.47
N ALA A 79 -10.28 11.98 20.53
CA ALA A 79 -11.36 12.16 21.49
C ALA A 79 -12.62 12.70 20.82
N SER A 80 -12.47 13.71 19.94
CA SER A 80 -13.60 14.27 19.19
C SER A 80 -14.27 13.22 18.28
N LEU A 81 -13.48 12.36 17.63
CA LEU A 81 -14.00 11.30 16.77
C LEU A 81 -14.61 10.15 17.57
N ASN A 82 -14.04 9.80 18.72
CA ASN A 82 -14.54 8.74 19.59
C ASN A 82 -15.93 9.07 20.15
N VAL A 83 -16.17 10.35 20.45
CA VAL A 83 -17.53 10.83 20.79
C VAL A 83 -18.43 10.74 19.56
N GLN A 84 -18.02 11.32 18.42
CA GLN A 84 -18.87 11.41 17.22
C GLN A 84 -19.29 10.07 16.62
N TYR A 85 -18.38 9.07 16.61
CA TYR A 85 -18.60 7.81 15.90
C TYR A 85 -18.82 6.60 16.80
N ARG A 86 -18.58 6.74 18.12
CA ARG A 86 -18.73 5.64 19.09
C ARG A 86 -19.51 6.02 20.35
N ASP A 87 -19.96 7.28 20.50
CA ASP A 87 -20.58 7.83 21.71
C ASP A 87 -19.74 7.62 22.99
N LYS A 88 -18.41 7.57 22.85
CA LYS A 88 -17.47 7.34 23.96
C LYS A 88 -16.68 8.60 24.31
N GLN A 89 -16.64 8.94 25.59
CA GLN A 89 -15.90 10.09 26.10
C GLN A 89 -14.39 9.80 26.21
N GLY A 90 -13.59 10.84 25.93
CA GLY A 90 -12.12 10.79 26.02
C GLY A 90 -11.41 10.18 24.80
N PRO A 91 -10.08 10.32 24.74
CA PRO A 91 -9.28 9.81 23.63
C PRO A 91 -9.19 8.28 23.65
N THR A 92 -8.91 7.72 22.49
CA THR A 92 -8.47 6.32 22.33
C THR A 92 -7.14 6.30 21.59
N ASN A 93 -6.48 5.15 21.53
CA ASN A 93 -5.21 5.02 20.80
C ASN A 93 -5.43 4.90 19.28
N VAL A 94 -6.49 4.19 18.85
CA VAL A 94 -6.79 3.91 17.45
C VAL A 94 -8.31 3.91 17.21
N LEU A 95 -8.71 4.53 16.10
CA LEU A 95 -10.04 4.43 15.52
C LEU A 95 -9.91 3.82 14.13
N SER A 96 -10.71 2.80 13.84
CA SER A 96 -10.81 2.18 12.52
C SER A 96 -12.19 2.48 11.93
N PHE A 97 -12.19 2.90 10.67
CA PHE A 97 -13.39 3.15 9.89
C PHE A 97 -13.37 2.17 8.71
N PRO A 98 -14.33 1.22 8.64
CA PRO A 98 -14.40 0.34 7.48
C PRO A 98 -14.76 1.17 6.25
N ALA A 99 -13.99 1.04 5.17
CA ALA A 99 -14.40 1.55 3.88
C ALA A 99 -15.67 0.79 3.45
N GLN A 100 -16.70 1.52 3.05
CA GLN A 100 -17.87 0.90 2.44
C GLN A 100 -17.55 0.62 0.97
N ASP A 101 -17.54 -0.65 0.60
CA ASP A 101 -17.53 -1.02 -0.81
C ASP A 101 -18.88 -0.66 -1.42
N PHE A 102 -18.93 0.42 -2.18
CA PHE A 102 -20.08 0.76 -3.02
C PHE A 102 -20.12 -0.16 -4.24
N THR A 103 -20.24 -1.48 -4.03
CA THR A 103 -20.72 -2.36 -5.08
C THR A 103 -22.17 -2.01 -5.34
N THR A 104 -22.40 -1.20 -6.37
CA THR A 104 -23.74 -0.95 -6.91
C THR A 104 -24.27 -2.29 -7.41
N ILE A 105 -25.24 -2.86 -6.70
CA ILE A 105 -26.03 -3.96 -7.25
C ILE A 105 -26.97 -3.31 -8.27
N ALA A 106 -26.66 -3.53 -9.55
CA ALA A 106 -27.56 -3.23 -10.67
C ALA A 106 -28.69 -4.28 -10.75
#